data_AF-A0A918EE81-F1
#
_entry.id   AF-A0A918EE81-F1
#
_cell.length_a   1.000
_cell.length_b   1.000
_cell.length_c   1.000
_cell.angle_alpha   90.00
_cell.angle_beta   90.00
_cell.angle_gamma   90.00
#
_symmetry.space_group_name_H-M   'P 1'
#
loop_
_entity.id
_entity.type
_entity.pdbx_description
1 polymer ?
#
loop_
_entity_poly.entity_id
_entity_poly.type
_entity_poly.pdbx_seq_one_letter_code
_entity_poly.pdbx_strand_id
1 'polypeptide(L)'
;MQDPTLDPVLDRALRQVRVERTRDHRRRVRASTAVSTTLATAVLAGGFYLGQHSTPEAEDRPPGQRTSEERVLVGATEGVRMTATVTPVEGWLRLRSVVDGVPAGERCKLVVTDAGGQSFVAGGWVAAQRGETALAGAALVDLDHLRDISVVTADGRVLVTATP
;
A
#
# COMPACT_ATOMS: atom_id res chain seq x y z
N MET A 1 -31.99 -29.36 23.07
CA MET A 1 -33.05 -28.80 22.20
C MET A 1 -32.33 -27.93 21.18
N GLN A 2 -31.95 -28.54 20.07
CA GLN A 2 -31.05 -27.98 19.06
C GLN A 2 -31.93 -27.46 17.91
N ASP A 3 -31.83 -26.17 17.60
CA ASP A 3 -32.67 -25.51 16.60
C ASP A 3 -32.18 -25.86 15.18
N PRO A 4 -32.96 -26.62 14.39
CA PRO A 4 -32.54 -27.13 13.08
C PRO A 4 -32.58 -26.08 11.95
N THR A 5 -32.88 -24.81 12.26
CA THR A 5 -33.13 -23.78 11.23
C THR A 5 -31.94 -22.86 10.93
N LEU A 6 -30.88 -22.89 11.76
CA LEU A 6 -29.69 -22.05 11.58
C LEU A 6 -28.71 -22.55 10.52
N ASP A 7 -28.62 -23.87 10.34
CA ASP A 7 -27.71 -24.51 9.38
C ASP A 7 -27.96 -24.18 7.90
N PRO A 8 -29.21 -24.18 7.37
CA PRO A 8 -29.43 -23.99 5.93
C PRO A 8 -29.17 -22.55 5.45
N VAL A 9 -29.34 -21.54 6.30
CA VAL A 9 -29.10 -20.14 5.95
C VAL A 9 -27.60 -19.85 5.89
N LEU A 10 -26.83 -20.41 6.83
CA LEU A 10 -25.37 -20.30 6.85
C LEU A 10 -24.75 -21.03 5.66
N ASP A 11 -25.24 -22.22 5.34
CA ASP A 11 -24.78 -23.01 4.18
C ASP A 11 -25.04 -22.31 2.85
N ARG A 12 -26.16 -21.58 2.75
CA ARG A 12 -26.48 -20.79 1.55
C ARG A 12 -25.57 -19.56 1.46
N ALA A 13 -25.31 -18.87 2.57
CA ALA A 13 -24.42 -17.71 2.61
C ALA A 13 -22.98 -18.07 2.24
N LEU A 14 -22.45 -19.17 2.78
CA LEU A 14 -21.08 -19.64 2.48
C LEU A 14 -20.92 -20.08 1.02
N ARG A 15 -21.94 -20.72 0.43
CA ARG A 15 -21.94 -21.04 -1.00
C ARG A 15 -21.99 -19.80 -1.87
N GLN A 16 -22.78 -18.81 -1.50
CA GLN A 16 -22.92 -17.57 -2.27
C GLN A 16 -21.61 -16.77 -2.29
N VAL A 17 -20.92 -16.67 -1.15
CA VAL A 17 -19.60 -16.01 -1.05
C VAL A 17 -18.52 -16.74 -1.90
N ARG A 18 -18.56 -18.07 -2.00
CA ARG A 18 -17.62 -18.84 -2.84
C ARG A 18 -17.88 -18.67 -4.35
N VAL A 19 -19.13 -18.55 -4.76
CA VAL A 19 -19.49 -18.35 -6.18
C VAL A 19 -19.15 -16.92 -6.64
N GLU A 20 -19.29 -15.92 -5.76
CA GLU A 20 -18.93 -14.53 -6.04
C GLU A 20 -17.41 -14.38 -6.25
N ARG A 21 -16.59 -14.98 -5.37
CA ARG A 21 -15.11 -14.89 -5.44
C ARG A 21 -14.50 -15.53 -6.69
N THR A 22 -15.16 -16.52 -7.29
CA THR A 22 -14.63 -17.22 -8.48
C THR A 22 -15.01 -16.56 -9.81
N ARG A 23 -16.12 -15.83 -9.87
CA ARG A 23 -16.53 -15.09 -11.07
C ARG A 23 -15.66 -13.87 -11.35
N ASP A 24 -15.25 -13.16 -10.30
CA ASP A 24 -14.49 -11.91 -10.44
C ASP A 24 -13.03 -12.16 -10.90
N HIS A 25 -12.46 -13.30 -10.51
CA HIS A 25 -11.13 -13.72 -10.95
C HIS A 25 -11.12 -14.17 -12.43
N ARG A 26 -12.15 -14.92 -12.87
CA ARG A 26 -12.24 -15.39 -14.26
C ARG A 26 -12.49 -14.28 -15.29
N ARG A 27 -13.17 -13.19 -14.89
CA ARG A 27 -13.45 -12.06 -15.79
C ARG A 27 -12.20 -11.22 -16.07
N ARG A 28 -11.28 -11.12 -15.11
CA ARG A 28 -10.00 -10.39 -15.24
C ARG A 28 -8.93 -11.16 -16.03
N VAL A 29 -8.95 -12.50 -15.99
CA VAL A 29 -7.98 -13.33 -16.72
C VAL A 29 -8.22 -13.33 -18.24
N ARG A 30 -9.42 -12.99 -18.71
CA ARG A 30 -9.78 -13.04 -20.14
C ARG A 30 -9.52 -11.75 -20.93
N ALA A 31 -8.91 -10.71 -20.33
CA ALA A 31 -8.86 -9.37 -20.94
C ALA A 31 -7.44 -8.79 -21.12
N SER A 32 -6.42 -9.60 -21.45
CA SER A 32 -5.14 -9.02 -21.91
C SER A 32 -4.44 -9.89 -22.94
N THR A 33 -4.81 -9.69 -24.21
CA THR A 33 -3.94 -10.01 -25.34
C THR A 33 -3.88 -8.79 -26.23
N ALA A 34 -2.86 -7.97 -26.01
CA ALA A 34 -2.46 -6.92 -26.95
C ALA A 34 -0.94 -6.98 -27.04
N VAL A 35 -0.47 -7.56 -28.15
CA VAL A 35 0.94 -7.53 -28.54
C VAL A 35 1.23 -6.11 -29.04
N SER A 36 2.31 -5.50 -28.54
CA SER A 36 2.86 -4.30 -29.14
C SER A 36 4.38 -4.36 -29.07
N THR A 37 4.97 -4.65 -30.22
CA THR A 37 6.38 -4.46 -30.54
C THR A 37 6.63 -2.96 -30.70
N THR A 38 7.57 -2.40 -29.95
CA THR A 38 8.19 -1.12 -30.30
C THR A 38 9.56 -0.99 -29.65
N LEU A 39 10.47 -0.41 -30.43
CA LEU A 39 11.92 -0.45 -30.28
C LEU A 39 12.44 0.37 -29.09
N ALA A 40 13.58 -0.08 -28.57
CA ALA A 40 14.38 0.62 -27.58
C ALA A 40 15.08 1.86 -28.17
N THR A 41 15.05 2.95 -27.42
CA THR A 41 16.11 3.96 -27.38
C THR A 41 16.29 4.41 -25.94
N ALA A 42 17.51 4.28 -25.43
CA ALA A 42 17.91 4.64 -24.08
C ALA A 42 18.11 6.16 -23.95
N VAL A 43 17.62 6.75 -22.84
CA VAL A 43 18.20 7.95 -22.24
C VAL A 43 18.19 7.76 -20.72
N LEU A 44 19.38 7.69 -20.14
CA LEU A 44 19.58 7.88 -18.71
C LEU A 44 19.38 9.37 -18.41
N ALA A 45 18.33 9.73 -17.67
CA ALA A 45 18.20 11.03 -17.03
C ALA A 45 17.43 10.85 -15.72
N GLY A 46 18.04 11.29 -14.62
CA GLY A 46 17.46 11.26 -13.28
C GLY A 46 16.14 12.02 -13.22
N GLY A 47 15.14 11.40 -12.58
CA GLY A 47 13.82 11.96 -12.35
C GLY A 47 13.57 12.28 -10.88
N PHE A 48 14.52 12.93 -10.21
CA PHE A 48 14.30 13.58 -8.92
C PHE A 48 13.65 14.95 -9.20
N TYR A 49 12.36 15.01 -9.55
CA TYR A 49 11.57 16.26 -9.56
C TYR A 49 10.10 15.99 -9.94
N LEU A 50 9.28 15.62 -8.95
CA LEU A 50 7.84 15.95 -8.95
C LEU A 50 7.45 16.33 -7.52
N GLY A 51 8.08 17.40 -7.04
CA GLY A 51 7.50 18.23 -6.00
C GLY A 51 6.49 19.19 -6.62
N GLN A 52 5.46 19.49 -5.85
CA GLN A 52 4.69 20.73 -5.92
C GLN A 52 3.82 20.91 -7.17
N HIS A 53 2.66 20.25 -7.23
CA HIS A 53 1.43 20.87 -7.77
C HIS A 53 0.20 20.05 -7.37
N SER A 54 -0.26 20.24 -6.14
CA SER A 54 -1.70 20.21 -5.83
C SER A 54 -1.98 21.46 -5.00
N THR A 55 -2.21 22.54 -5.77
CA THR A 55 -2.85 23.84 -5.47
C THR A 55 -2.96 24.30 -4.00
N PRO A 56 -2.45 25.51 -3.65
CA PRO A 56 -2.90 26.18 -2.45
C PRO A 56 -4.34 26.65 -2.70
N GLU A 57 -5.31 25.90 -2.19
CA GLU A 57 -6.57 26.52 -1.80
C GLU A 57 -6.24 27.33 -0.55
N ALA A 58 -5.80 28.57 -0.77
CA ALA A 58 -5.69 29.59 0.26
C ALA A 58 -7.12 30.01 0.63
N GLU A 59 -7.82 29.12 1.33
CA GLU A 59 -9.05 29.46 2.02
C GLU A 59 -8.70 29.74 3.49
N ASP A 60 -8.88 31.01 3.83
CA ASP A 60 -8.86 31.66 5.14
C ASP A 60 -8.73 30.69 6.34
N ARG A 61 -7.48 30.46 6.77
CA ARG A 61 -7.18 29.55 7.87
C ARG A 61 -6.94 30.36 9.15
N PRO A 62 -7.75 30.19 10.21
CA PRO A 62 -7.55 30.90 11.46
C PRO A 62 -6.20 30.53 12.10
N PRO A 63 -5.53 31.49 12.78
CA PRO A 63 -4.25 31.24 13.43
C PRO A 63 -4.45 30.22 14.57
N GLY A 64 -3.88 29.03 14.42
CA GLY A 64 -4.00 27.94 15.40
C GLY A 64 -3.96 26.52 14.82
N GLN A 65 -4.01 26.35 13.50
CA GLN A 65 -3.84 25.03 12.90
C GLN A 65 -2.37 24.60 12.97
N ARG A 66 -2.11 23.60 13.82
CA ARG A 66 -0.86 22.81 13.79
C ARG A 66 -0.64 22.40 12.34
N THR A 67 0.44 22.90 11.72
CA THR A 67 0.89 22.35 10.45
C THR A 67 1.13 20.87 10.69
N SER A 68 0.31 20.04 10.05
CA SER A 68 0.48 18.59 10.04
C SER A 68 1.83 18.30 9.38
N GLU A 69 2.89 18.23 10.19
CA GLU A 69 4.26 18.07 9.69
C GLU A 69 4.40 16.67 9.07
N GLU A 70 4.80 16.67 7.81
CA GLU A 70 5.14 15.44 7.10
C GLU A 70 6.38 14.80 7.74
N ARG A 71 6.35 13.48 7.94
CA ARG A 71 7.48 12.72 8.48
C ARG A 71 8.06 11.78 7.43
N VAL A 72 9.39 11.69 7.36
CA VAL A 72 10.08 10.78 6.45
C VAL A 72 10.75 9.67 7.25
N LEU A 73 10.37 8.43 6.98
CA LEU A 73 10.89 7.24 7.62
C LEU A 73 11.77 6.47 6.63
N VAL A 74 12.89 5.94 7.10
CA VAL A 74 13.84 5.18 6.27
C VAL A 74 14.10 3.83 6.91
N GLY A 75 14.13 2.78 6.10
CA GLY A 75 14.44 1.42 6.53
C GLY A 75 15.36 0.72 5.54
N ALA A 76 16.25 -0.14 6.04
CA ALA A 76 17.12 -0.97 5.22
C ALA A 76 17.40 -2.32 5.88
N THR A 77 17.17 -3.42 5.15
CA THR A 77 17.38 -4.79 5.62
C THR A 77 17.78 -5.67 4.43
N GLU A 78 18.90 -6.38 4.53
CA GLU A 78 19.33 -7.40 3.54
C GLU A 78 19.28 -6.95 2.06
N GLY A 79 19.64 -5.69 1.79
CA GLY A 79 19.63 -5.12 0.44
C GLY A 79 18.28 -4.55 -0.02
N VAL A 80 17.21 -4.76 0.75
CA VAL A 80 15.92 -4.08 0.58
C VAL A 80 15.96 -2.74 1.30
N ARG A 81 15.55 -1.67 0.62
CA ARG A 81 15.52 -0.30 1.17
C ARG A 81 14.14 0.30 0.98
N MET A 82 13.72 1.14 1.93
CA MET A 82 12.47 1.88 1.86
C MET A 82 12.66 3.30 2.36
N THR A 83 12.07 4.25 1.64
CA THR A 83 11.78 5.60 2.13
C THR A 83 10.27 5.79 2.14
N ALA A 84 9.71 6.21 3.27
CA ALA A 84 8.28 6.38 3.48
C ALA A 84 7.98 7.79 3.98
N THR A 85 7.27 8.56 3.17
CA THR A 85 6.81 9.90 3.49
C THR A 85 5.37 9.83 4.00
N VAL A 86 5.15 10.24 5.24
CA VAL A 86 3.89 10.15 5.98
C VAL A 86 3.30 11.56 6.15
N THR A 87 2.13 11.78 5.57
CA THR A 87 1.39 13.03 5.70
C THR A 87 0.19 12.82 6.63
N PRO A 88 0.18 13.40 7.84
CA PRO A 88 -0.95 13.24 8.75
C PRO A 88 -2.21 13.94 8.25
N VAL A 89 -3.34 13.26 8.39
CA VAL A 89 -4.70 13.79 8.20
C VAL A 89 -5.48 13.51 9.50
N GLU A 90 -6.56 14.22 9.76
CA GLU A 90 -7.35 14.00 10.99
C GLU A 90 -7.90 12.57 11.05
N GLY A 91 -7.39 11.76 12.00
CA GLY A 91 -7.81 10.37 12.24
C GLY A 91 -7.16 9.31 11.33
N TRP A 92 -6.27 9.70 10.42
CA TRP A 92 -5.62 8.78 9.48
C TRP A 92 -4.39 9.40 8.82
N LEU A 93 -3.56 8.59 8.16
CA LEU A 93 -2.39 9.07 7.45
C LEU A 93 -2.39 8.72 5.97
N ARG A 94 -1.87 9.64 5.14
CA ARG A 94 -1.45 9.35 3.77
C ARG A 94 0.01 8.93 3.78
N LEU A 95 0.36 8.03 2.88
CA LEU A 95 1.70 7.49 2.76
C LEU A 95 2.14 7.48 1.30
N ARG A 96 3.35 7.96 1.03
CA ARG A 96 4.08 7.71 -0.20
C ARG A 96 5.35 6.95 0.14
N SER A 97 5.54 5.77 -0.43
CA SER A 97 6.75 5.00 -0.24
C SER A 97 7.50 4.78 -1.54
N VAL A 98 8.81 4.67 -1.44
CA VAL A 98 9.71 4.20 -2.49
C VAL A 98 10.46 3.01 -1.92
N VAL A 99 10.36 1.86 -2.59
CA VAL A 99 10.97 0.60 -2.15
C VAL A 99 11.90 0.08 -3.23
N ASP A 100 13.11 -0.32 -2.85
CA ASP A 100 14.15 -0.85 -3.72
C ASP A 100 14.66 -2.20 -3.21
N GLY A 101 15.24 -3.01 -4.10
CA GLY A 101 15.92 -4.27 -3.76
C GLY A 101 15.00 -5.48 -3.55
N VAL A 102 13.69 -5.34 -3.77
CA VAL A 102 12.74 -6.48 -3.70
C VAL A 102 12.91 -7.39 -4.93
N PRO A 103 13.00 -8.72 -4.76
CA PRO A 103 13.09 -9.65 -5.89
C PRO A 103 11.94 -9.50 -6.87
N ALA A 104 12.24 -9.49 -8.17
CA ALA A 104 11.25 -9.33 -9.22
C ALA A 104 10.15 -10.41 -9.16
N GLY A 105 8.90 -9.99 -9.36
CA GLY A 105 7.74 -10.88 -9.31
C GLY A 105 7.24 -11.20 -7.90
N GLU A 106 7.96 -10.79 -6.85
CA GLU A 106 7.51 -10.93 -5.47
C GLU A 106 6.22 -10.13 -5.25
N ARG A 107 5.26 -10.74 -4.56
CA ARG A 107 3.99 -10.09 -4.21
C ARG A 107 4.13 -9.46 -2.84
N CYS A 108 4.08 -8.14 -2.78
CA CYS A 108 4.31 -7.39 -1.54
C CYS A 108 3.09 -6.56 -1.14
N LYS A 109 3.06 -6.22 0.14
CA LYS A 109 2.11 -5.32 0.78
C LYS A 109 2.89 -4.30 1.60
N LEU A 110 2.38 -3.08 1.61
CA LEU A 110 2.81 -2.05 2.54
C LEU A 110 1.88 -2.14 3.75
N VAL A 111 2.47 -2.39 4.92
CA VAL A 111 1.75 -2.58 6.17
C VAL A 111 2.14 -1.49 7.13
N VAL A 112 1.15 -0.79 7.66
CA VAL A 112 1.32 0.21 8.72
C VAL A 112 0.89 -0.43 10.02
N THR A 113 1.75 -0.40 11.03
CA THR A 113 1.46 -0.94 12.36
C THR A 113 1.29 0.21 13.34
N ASP A 114 0.23 0.19 14.13
CA ASP A 114 0.05 1.15 15.22
C ASP A 114 0.79 0.75 16.50
N ALA A 115 0.81 1.65 17.48
CA ALA A 115 1.43 1.41 18.78
C ALA A 115 0.77 0.26 19.57
N GLY A 116 -0.50 -0.06 19.29
CA GLY A 116 -1.22 -1.20 19.85
C GLY A 116 -0.88 -2.55 19.18
N GLY A 117 -0.11 -2.52 18.09
CA GLY A 117 0.25 -3.69 17.31
C GLY A 117 -0.80 -4.10 16.26
N GLN A 118 -1.84 -3.29 16.03
CA GLN A 118 -2.78 -3.52 14.96
C GLN A 118 -2.15 -3.13 13.62
N SER A 119 -2.27 -4.02 12.63
CA SER A 119 -1.70 -3.83 11.30
C SER A 119 -2.78 -3.45 10.28
N PHE A 120 -2.44 -2.49 9.42
CA PHE A 120 -3.30 -1.96 8.36
C PHE A 120 -2.56 -2.07 7.02
N VAL A 121 -3.20 -2.68 6.01
CA VAL A 121 -2.62 -2.77 4.66
C VAL A 121 -2.88 -1.45 3.92
N ALA A 122 -1.81 -0.70 3.68
CA ALA A 122 -1.86 0.59 2.99
C ALA A 122 -1.75 0.48 1.46
N GLY A 123 -1.30 -0.67 0.94
CA GLY A 123 -1.22 -0.93 -0.49
C GLY A 123 -0.58 -2.28 -0.79
N GLY A 124 -0.65 -2.72 -2.05
CA GLY A 124 -0.04 -3.97 -2.49
C GLY A 124 0.42 -3.89 -3.94
N TRP A 125 1.49 -4.58 -4.27
CA TRP A 125 2.10 -4.57 -5.60
C TRP A 125 2.82 -5.88 -5.92
N VAL A 126 3.22 -6.00 -7.18
CA VAL A 126 4.19 -7.01 -7.64
C VAL A 126 5.47 -6.28 -7.99
N ALA A 127 6.59 -6.70 -7.42
CA ALA A 127 7.88 -6.05 -7.66
C ALA A 127 8.26 -6.11 -9.16
N ALA A 128 8.66 -4.96 -9.70
CA ALA A 128 9.10 -4.86 -11.09
C ALA A 128 10.42 -5.61 -11.32
N GLN A 129 10.74 -5.89 -12.59
CA GLN A 129 12.00 -6.58 -12.95
C GLN A 129 13.24 -5.76 -12.61
N ARG A 130 13.14 -4.43 -12.61
CA ARG A 130 14.24 -3.51 -12.33
C ARG A 130 13.70 -2.22 -11.73
N GLY A 131 14.53 -1.61 -10.89
CA GLY A 131 14.30 -0.29 -10.34
C GLY A 131 13.41 -0.27 -9.11
N GLU A 132 13.25 0.94 -8.58
CA GLU A 132 12.47 1.22 -7.39
C GLU A 132 10.97 1.16 -7.70
N THR A 133 10.17 0.76 -6.72
CA THR A 133 8.72 0.83 -6.80
C THR A 133 8.23 1.96 -5.92
N ALA A 134 7.61 2.97 -6.53
CA ALA A 134 6.88 4.01 -5.82
C ALA A 134 5.42 3.59 -5.60
N LEU A 135 4.92 3.72 -4.38
CA LEU A 135 3.55 3.39 -4.01
C LEU A 135 2.93 4.54 -3.21
N ALA A 136 1.65 4.80 -3.46
CA ALA A 136 0.82 5.64 -2.60
C ALA A 136 -0.17 4.76 -1.83
N GLY A 137 -0.43 5.14 -0.58
CA GLY A 137 -1.31 4.40 0.32
C GLY A 137 -1.91 5.29 1.40
N ALA A 138 -2.74 4.68 2.24
CA ALA A 138 -3.33 5.31 3.40
C ALA A 138 -3.57 4.26 4.50
N ALA A 139 -3.58 4.68 5.75
CA ALA A 139 -3.90 3.83 6.89
C ALA A 139 -4.71 4.60 7.93
N LEU A 140 -5.65 3.91 8.57
CA LEU A 140 -6.48 4.44 9.66
C LEU A 140 -5.69 4.44 10.98
N VAL A 141 -4.59 5.20 10.99
CA VAL A 141 -3.66 5.35 12.11
C VAL A 141 -3.32 6.83 12.22
N ASP A 142 -3.46 7.40 13.42
CA ASP A 142 -2.92 8.73 13.70
C ASP A 142 -1.40 8.68 13.75
N LEU A 143 -0.75 9.74 13.28
CA LEU A 143 0.71 9.79 13.23
C LEU A 143 1.38 9.61 14.60
N ASP A 144 0.76 10.09 15.67
CA ASP A 144 1.28 9.93 17.04
C ASP A 144 1.14 8.49 17.57
N HIS A 145 0.34 7.66 16.91
CA HIS A 145 0.19 6.23 17.19
C HIS A 145 0.87 5.35 16.13
N LEU A 146 1.58 5.93 15.16
CA LEU A 146 2.35 5.15 14.20
C LEU A 146 3.54 4.48 14.90
N ARG A 147 3.62 3.16 14.81
CA ARG A 147 4.76 2.39 15.32
C ARG A 147 5.79 2.11 14.24
N ASP A 148 5.34 1.57 13.11
CA ASP A 148 6.24 1.22 12.01
C ASP A 148 5.49 1.11 10.68
N ILE A 149 6.26 1.17 9.61
CA ILE A 149 5.82 0.86 8.25
C ILE A 149 6.71 -0.26 7.74
N SER A 150 6.11 -1.34 7.27
CA SER A 150 6.80 -2.55 6.86
C SER A 150 6.41 -2.97 5.45
N VAL A 151 7.38 -3.48 4.69
CA VAL A 151 7.12 -4.22 3.45
C VAL A 151 7.02 -5.69 3.79
N VAL A 152 5.89 -6.31 3.47
CA VAL A 152 5.59 -7.70 3.81
C VAL A 152 5.23 -8.45 2.56
N THR A 153 5.79 -9.64 2.37
CA THR A 153 5.42 -10.53 1.26
C THR A 153 4.02 -11.12 1.45
N ALA A 154 3.46 -11.72 0.39
CA ALA A 154 2.13 -12.33 0.45
C ALA A 154 2.01 -13.48 1.45
N ASP A 155 3.12 -14.17 1.74
CA ASP A 155 3.26 -15.24 2.75
C ASP A 155 3.58 -14.73 4.16
N GLY A 156 3.71 -13.41 4.36
CA GLY A 156 3.82 -12.79 5.69
C GLY A 156 5.26 -12.54 6.17
N ARG A 157 6.27 -12.72 5.32
CA ARG A 157 7.67 -12.40 5.65
C ARG A 157 7.91 -10.90 5.54
N VAL A 158 8.48 -10.32 6.58
CA VAL A 158 8.89 -8.91 6.58
C VAL A 158 10.21 -8.77 5.83
N LEU A 159 10.23 -7.89 4.83
CA LEU A 159 11.42 -7.61 4.01
C LEU A 159 12.21 -6.41 4.53
N VAL A 160 11.52 -5.37 4.98
CA VAL A 160 12.13 -4.16 5.55
C VAL A 160 11.10 -3.45 6.42
N THR A 161 11.57 -2.80 7.48
CA THR A 161 10.77 -1.97 8.37
C THR A 161 11.41 -0.58 8.48
N ALA A 162 10.60 0.46 8.39
CA ALA A 162 10.96 1.83 8.69
C ALA A 162 10.18 2.28 9.93
N THR A 163 10.89 2.89 10.89
CA THR A 163 10.32 3.37 12.15
C THR A 163 10.33 4.91 12.19
N PRO A 164 9.40 5.53 12.95
CA PRO A 164 9.40 6.96 13.24
C PRO A 164 10.71 7.52 13.80
#